data_AF-A0A964BU29-F1
#
_entry.id   AF-A0A964BU29-F1
#
_cell.length_a   1.000
_cell.length_b   1.000
_cell.length_c   1.000
_cell.angle_alpha   90.00
_cell.angle_beta   90.00
_cell.angle_gamma   90.00
#
_symmetry.space_group_name_H-M   'P 1'
#
loop_
_entity.id
_entity.type
_entity.pdbx_description
1 polymer ?
#
loop_
_entity_poly.entity_id
_entity_poly.type
_entity_poly.pdbx_seq_one_letter_code
_entity_poly.pdbx_strand_id
1 'polypeptide(L)'
;MSISSRRKSNTLYVILIAAAAALGGFLFGFDTAVINGAVAALASGFNANSVFVGLAVSLALLGSAVGAFYAGKIADRYGRVKAMIASSVLFTISAIGSGLAVGKYLSKINYIAIAKMPQNM
;
A
#
# COMPACT_ATOMS: atom_id res chain seq x y z
N MET A 1 -11.75 -23.38 45.83
CA MET A 1 -11.31 -24.09 44.61
C MET A 1 -12.07 -23.47 43.42
N SER A 2 -11.46 -22.53 42.70
CA SER A 2 -12.13 -21.82 41.60
C SER A 2 -11.92 -22.59 40.29
N ILE A 3 -13.01 -23.10 39.72
CA ILE A 3 -13.01 -23.86 38.47
C ILE A 3 -12.81 -22.84 37.35
N SER A 4 -11.59 -22.76 36.79
CA SER A 4 -11.32 -21.93 35.63
C SER A 4 -12.02 -22.53 34.40
N SER A 5 -13.12 -21.92 34.00
CA SER A 5 -13.81 -22.24 32.76
C SER A 5 -12.86 -21.97 31.58
N ARG A 6 -12.34 -23.03 30.95
CA ARG A 6 -11.61 -22.91 29.68
C ARG A 6 -12.57 -22.30 28.66
N ARG A 7 -12.42 -21.02 28.34
CA ARG A 7 -13.04 -20.44 27.14
C ARG A 7 -12.54 -21.23 25.94
N LYS A 8 -13.44 -21.88 25.22
CA LYS A 8 -13.17 -22.49 23.92
C LYS A 8 -12.84 -21.34 22.95
N SER A 9 -11.57 -20.99 22.86
CA SER A 9 -11.11 -20.02 21.87
C SER A 9 -11.36 -20.62 20.49
N ASN A 10 -12.04 -19.86 19.62
CA ASN A 10 -12.19 -20.23 18.23
C ASN A 10 -10.83 -20.08 17.54
N THR A 11 -9.98 -21.12 17.61
CA THR A 11 -8.63 -21.12 17.01
C THR A 11 -8.66 -20.68 15.55
N LEU A 12 -9.69 -21.10 14.80
CA LEU A 12 -9.92 -20.67 13.42
C LEU A 12 -10.06 -19.15 13.30
N TYR A 13 -10.81 -18.52 14.21
CA TYR A 13 -11.00 -17.06 14.22
C TYR A 13 -9.67 -16.33 14.49
N VAL A 14 -8.85 -16.85 15.40
CA VAL A 14 -7.52 -16.28 15.70
C VAL A 14 -6.58 -16.43 14.50
N ILE A 15 -6.58 -17.60 13.84
CA ILE A 15 -5.80 -17.84 12.62
C ILE A 15 -6.20 -16.88 11.51
N LEU A 16 -7.50 -16.67 11.29
CA LEU A 16 -7.99 -15.74 10.26
C LEU A 16 -7.53 -14.30 10.52
N ILE A 17 -7.59 -13.83 11.77
CA ILE A 17 -7.11 -12.48 12.12
C ILE A 17 -5.59 -12.38 11.97
N ALA A 18 -4.85 -13.42 12.36
CA ALA A 18 -3.40 -13.45 12.20
C ALA A 18 -2.98 -13.45 10.73
N ALA A 19 -3.68 -14.22 9.88
CA ALA A 19 -3.46 -14.25 8.44
C ALA A 19 -3.79 -12.88 7.80
N ALA A 20 -4.90 -12.26 8.18
CA ALA A 20 -5.23 -10.92 7.71
C ALA A 20 -4.15 -9.89 8.13
N ALA A 21 -3.65 -9.96 9.36
CA ALA A 21 -2.56 -9.10 9.85
C ALA A 21 -1.26 -9.31 9.08
N ALA A 22 -0.91 -10.57 8.79
CA ALA A 22 0.26 -10.90 7.98
C ALA A 22 0.12 -10.39 6.54
N LEU A 23 -1.07 -10.51 5.93
CA LEU A 23 -1.35 -9.96 4.61
C LEU A 23 -1.24 -8.44 4.57
N GLY A 24 -1.71 -7.74 5.61
CA GLY A 24 -1.55 -6.29 5.73
C GLY A 24 -0.07 -5.87 5.78
N GLY A 25 0.74 -6.57 6.58
CA GLY A 25 2.19 -6.34 6.64
C GLY A 25 2.91 -6.68 5.34
N PHE A 26 2.51 -7.76 4.67
CA PHE A 26 3.02 -8.16 3.36
C PHE A 26 2.74 -7.09 2.30
N LEU A 27 1.51 -6.58 2.24
CA LEU A 27 1.09 -5.58 1.25
C LEU A 27 1.83 -4.25 1.44
N PHE A 28 2.08 -3.87 2.69
CA PHE A 28 2.92 -2.72 3.03
C PHE A 28 4.38 -2.90 2.57
N GLY A 29 4.97 -4.08 2.81
CA GLY A 29 6.31 -4.40 2.33
C GLY A 29 6.41 -4.42 0.80
N PHE A 30 5.38 -4.94 0.12
CA PHE A 30 5.30 -4.94 -1.34
C PHE A 30 5.28 -3.53 -1.93
N ASP A 31 4.49 -2.61 -1.38
CA ASP A 31 4.43 -1.21 -1.84
C ASP A 31 5.80 -0.51 -1.74
N THR A 32 6.50 -0.72 -0.62
CA THR A 32 7.85 -0.20 -0.41
C THR A 32 8.87 -0.79 -1.42
N ALA A 33 8.75 -2.08 -1.73
CA ALA A 33 9.62 -2.74 -2.71
C ALA A 33 9.39 -2.20 -4.14
N VAL A 34 8.13 -2.01 -4.53
CA VAL A 34 7.77 -1.43 -5.83
C VAL A 34 8.27 0.00 -5.97
N ILE A 35 8.12 0.83 -4.93
CA ILE A 35 8.65 2.20 -4.92
C ILE A 35 10.16 2.19 -5.11
N ASN A 36 10.90 1.40 -4.33
CA ASN A 36 12.36 1.33 -4.45
C ASN A 36 12.80 0.84 -5.84
N GLY A 37 12.08 -0.10 -6.44
CA GLY A 37 12.34 -0.54 -7.83
C GLY A 37 12.02 0.55 -8.88
N ALA A 38 11.00 1.36 -8.63
CA ALA A 38 10.57 2.42 -9.54
C ALA A 38 11.43 3.69 -9.46
N VAL A 39 12.05 3.99 -8.32
CA VAL A 39 12.86 5.22 -8.10
C VAL A 39 13.95 5.39 -9.16
N ALA A 40 14.67 4.32 -9.52
CA ALA A 40 15.72 4.37 -10.54
C ALA A 40 15.17 4.66 -11.95
N ALA A 41 14.01 4.07 -12.29
CA ALA A 41 13.33 4.30 -13.57
C ALA A 41 12.72 5.72 -13.64
N LEU A 42 12.18 6.23 -12.53
CA LEU A 42 11.64 7.59 -12.45
C LEU A 42 12.74 8.65 -12.55
N ALA A 43 13.89 8.44 -11.90
CA ALA A 43 15.02 9.35 -11.97
C ALA A 43 15.57 9.48 -13.41
N SER A 44 15.66 8.36 -14.13
CA SER A 44 16.14 8.33 -15.52
C SER A 44 15.10 8.79 -16.55
N GLY A 45 13.82 8.41 -16.38
CA GLY A 45 12.76 8.69 -17.35
C GLY A 45 12.16 10.09 -17.27
N PHE A 46 12.11 10.71 -16.08
CA PHE A 46 11.45 12.02 -15.89
C PHE A 46 12.42 13.19 -15.74
N ASN A 47 13.74 12.97 -15.79
CA ASN A 47 14.75 13.99 -15.41
C ASN A 47 14.42 14.62 -14.03
N ALA A 48 13.73 13.86 -13.18
CA ALA A 48 13.19 14.35 -11.94
C ALA A 48 14.34 14.55 -10.96
N ASN A 49 14.43 15.75 -10.40
CA ASN A 49 15.45 16.10 -9.41
C ASN A 49 15.39 15.08 -8.26
N SER A 50 16.48 14.32 -8.09
CA SER A 50 16.61 13.17 -7.18
C SER A 50 16.22 13.49 -5.74
N VAL A 51 16.39 14.77 -5.35
CA VAL A 51 15.98 15.30 -4.05
C VAL A 51 14.47 15.16 -3.84
N PHE A 52 13.64 15.47 -4.85
CA PHE A 52 12.18 15.38 -4.72
C PHE A 52 11.69 13.94 -4.62
N VAL A 53 12.31 13.03 -5.37
CA VAL A 53 11.98 11.60 -5.31
C VAL A 53 12.35 11.06 -3.92
N GLY A 54 13.53 11.38 -3.41
CA GLY A 54 13.97 10.99 -2.06
C GLY A 54 13.08 11.58 -0.95
N LEU A 55 12.66 12.84 -1.08
CA LEU A 55 11.70 13.46 -0.16
C LEU A 55 10.33 12.76 -0.20
N ALA A 56 9.83 12.39 -1.37
CA ALA A 56 8.57 11.67 -1.47
C ALA A 56 8.62 10.30 -0.77
N VAL A 57 9.68 9.52 -0.99
CA VAL A 57 9.86 8.21 -0.36
C VAL A 57 10.04 8.33 1.16
N SER A 58 10.85 9.29 1.62
CA SER A 58 11.09 9.50 3.05
C SER A 58 9.84 9.97 3.80
N LEU A 59 9.04 10.86 3.22
CA LEU A 59 7.76 11.28 3.78
C LEU A 59 6.76 10.11 3.86
N ALA A 60 6.73 9.22 2.87
CA ALA A 60 5.91 8.02 2.90
C ALA A 60 6.32 7.07 4.05
N LEU A 61 7.62 6.82 4.22
CA LEU A 61 8.15 6.01 5.32
C LEU A 61 7.87 6.64 6.69
N LEU A 62 8.08 7.95 6.82
CA LEU A 62 7.82 8.69 8.06
C LEU A 62 6.33 8.68 8.42
N GLY A 63 5.45 8.90 7.44
CA GLY A 63 4.01 8.77 7.60
C GLY A 63 3.60 7.37 8.04
N SER A 64 4.23 6.32 7.48
CA SER A 64 3.97 4.95 7.89
C SER A 64 4.45 4.66 9.32
N ALA A 65 5.61 5.17 9.73
CA ALA A 65 6.12 5.00 11.10
C ALA A 65 5.16 5.62 12.12
N VAL A 66 4.70 6.84 11.85
CA VAL A 66 3.70 7.53 12.68
C VAL A 66 2.38 6.76 12.68
N GLY A 67 1.92 6.31 11.51
CA GLY A 67 0.70 5.50 11.37
C GLY A 67 0.75 4.21 12.18
N ALA A 68 1.85 3.45 12.10
CA ALA A 68 2.06 2.21 12.84
C ALA A 68 2.06 2.44 14.36
N PHE A 69 2.65 3.55 14.83
CA PHE A 69 2.66 3.92 16.24
C PHE A 69 1.25 4.15 16.80
N TYR A 70 0.38 4.82 16.04
CA TYR A 70 -1.00 5.05 16.47
C TYR A 70 -1.93 3.85 16.20
N ALA A 71 -1.65 3.04 15.18
CA ALA A 71 -2.47 1.91 14.77
C ALA A 71 -2.66 0.89 15.90
N GLY A 72 -1.61 0.62 16.70
CA GLY A 72 -1.71 -0.28 17.86
C GLY A 72 -2.74 0.18 18.89
N LYS A 73 -2.67 1.46 19.31
CA LYS A 73 -3.64 2.04 20.26
C LYS A 73 -5.06 2.08 19.71
N ILE A 74 -5.22 2.36 18.42
CA ILE A 74 -6.53 2.37 17.75
C ILE A 74 -7.09 0.95 17.68
N ALA A 75 -6.27 -0.04 17.34
CA ALA A 75 -6.68 -1.44 17.27
C ALA A 75 -7.11 -2.00 18.63
N ASP A 76 -6.44 -1.61 19.71
CA ASP A 76 -6.81 -2.03 21.06
C ASP A 76 -8.08 -1.34 21.56
N ARG A 77 -8.32 -0.07 21.20
CA ARG A 77 -9.51 0.69 21.63
C ARG A 77 -10.78 0.36 20.83
N TYR A 78 -10.68 0.24 19.51
CA TYR A 78 -11.84 0.01 18.63
C TYR A 78 -12.03 -1.45 18.20
N GLY A 79 -11.09 -2.31 18.57
CA GLY A 79 -11.06 -3.74 18.21
C GLY A 79 -10.24 -4.01 16.95
N ARG A 80 -9.38 -5.03 17.02
CA ARG A 80 -8.39 -5.38 15.97
C ARG A 80 -9.02 -5.55 14.58
N VAL A 81 -10.18 -6.19 14.49
CA VAL A 81 -10.85 -6.44 13.20
C VAL A 81 -11.32 -5.14 12.54
N LYS A 82 -11.84 -4.18 13.30
CA LYS A 82 -12.28 -2.88 12.75
C LYS A 82 -11.10 -2.06 12.24
N ALA A 83 -9.98 -2.10 12.96
CA ALA A 83 -8.73 -1.49 12.51
C ALA A 83 -8.22 -2.14 11.21
N MET A 84 -8.29 -3.46 11.09
CA MET A 84 -7.94 -4.17 9.85
C MET A 84 -8.82 -3.76 8.67
N ILE A 85 -10.15 -3.68 8.87
CA ILE A 85 -11.08 -3.26 7.81
C ILE A 85 -10.81 -1.82 7.37
N ALA A 86 -10.55 -0.92 8.32
CA ALA A 86 -10.19 0.46 7.97
C ALA A 86 -8.91 0.52 7.12
N SER A 87 -7.89 -0.25 7.47
CA SER A 87 -6.65 -0.33 6.68
C SER A 87 -6.88 -0.93 5.28
N SER A 88 -7.72 -1.97 5.14
CA SER A 88 -7.99 -2.58 3.83
C SER A 88 -8.77 -1.66 2.90
N VAL A 89 -9.69 -0.84 3.42
CA VAL A 89 -10.40 0.18 2.65
C VAL A 89 -9.41 1.25 2.15
N LEU A 90 -8.55 1.77 3.02
CA LEU A 90 -7.51 2.74 2.63
C LEU A 90 -6.57 2.17 1.56
N PHE A 91 -6.13 0.92 1.72
CA PHE A 91 -5.31 0.22 0.74
C PHE A 91 -6.02 0.06 -0.61
N THR A 92 -7.31 -0.29 -0.59
CA THR A 92 -8.12 -0.46 -1.80
C THR A 92 -8.25 0.86 -2.57
N ILE A 93 -8.53 1.96 -1.86
CA ILE A 93 -8.61 3.30 -2.46
C ILE A 93 -7.25 3.68 -3.07
N SER A 94 -6.15 3.44 -2.35
CA SER A 94 -4.79 3.70 -2.84
C SER A 94 -4.47 2.89 -4.10
N ALA A 95 -4.76 1.58 -4.10
CA ALA A 95 -4.54 0.70 -5.24
C ALA A 95 -5.33 1.14 -6.48
N ILE A 96 -6.59 1.53 -6.30
CA ILE A 96 -7.44 2.07 -7.38
C ILE A 96 -6.84 3.39 -7.91
N GLY A 97 -6.40 4.29 -7.03
CA GLY A 97 -5.76 5.55 -7.40
C GLY A 97 -4.49 5.33 -8.24
N SER A 98 -3.62 4.43 -7.79
CA SER A 98 -2.40 4.06 -8.51
C SER A 98 -2.69 3.39 -9.86
N GLY A 99 -3.68 2.49 -9.92
CA GLY A 99 -4.10 1.84 -11.17
C GLY A 99 -4.68 2.82 -12.19
N LEU A 100 -5.51 3.77 -11.76
CA LEU A 100 -6.09 4.82 -12.62
C LEU A 100 -5.02 5.79 -13.15
N ALA A 101 -4.01 6.09 -12.35
CA ALA A 101 -2.88 6.92 -12.79
C ALA A 101 -2.16 6.25 -13.97
N VAL A 102 -1.83 4.96 -13.86
CA VAL A 102 -1.23 4.18 -14.95
C VAL A 102 -2.10 4.20 -16.21
N GLY A 103 -3.42 4.02 -16.07
CA GLY A 103 -4.35 4.08 -17.21
C GLY A 103 -4.33 5.42 -17.97
N LYS A 104 -4.21 6.55 -17.25
CA LYS A 104 -4.09 7.88 -17.89
C LYS A 104 -2.77 8.07 -18.63
N TYR A 105 -1.64 7.61 -18.06
CA TYR A 105 -0.34 7.70 -18.74
C TYR A 105 -0.26 6.76 -19.94
N LEU A 106 -0.78 5.53 -19.82
CA LEU A 106 -0.79 4.55 -20.90
C LEU A 106 -1.62 5.04 -22.09
N SER A 107 -2.79 5.65 -21.82
CA SER A 107 -3.60 6.35 -22.82
C SER A 107 -2.79 7.46 -23.50
N LYS A 108 -2.16 8.36 -22.72
CA LYS A 108 -1.39 9.49 -23.26
C LYS A 108 -0.20 9.04 -24.11
N ILE A 109 0.51 7.98 -23.71
CA ILE A 109 1.61 7.39 -24.48
C ILE A 109 1.10 6.77 -25.78
N ASN A 110 -0.03 6.06 -25.76
CA ASN A 110 -0.61 5.46 -26.95
C ASN A 110 -1.10 6.53 -27.94
N TYR A 111 -1.75 7.60 -27.46
CA TYR A 111 -2.11 8.75 -28.29
C TYR A 111 -0.89 9.47 -28.90
N ILE A 112 0.21 9.63 -28.15
CA ILE A 112 1.44 10.23 -28.68
C ILE A 112 2.16 9.29 -29.66
N ALA A 113 2.15 7.97 -29.43
CA ALA A 113 2.73 6.97 -30.32
C ALA A 113 1.95 6.86 -31.65
N ILE A 114 0.61 6.92 -31.60
CA ILE A 114 -0.25 6.94 -32.79
C ILE A 114 -0.12 8.29 -33.52
N ALA A 115 -0.07 9.42 -32.79
CA ALA A 115 0.14 10.75 -33.38
C ALA A 115 1.56 10.94 -33.96
N LYS A 116 2.51 10.06 -33.63
CA LYS A 116 3.89 10.05 -34.12
C LYS A 116 4.21 8.81 -34.95
N MET A 117 3.19 8.17 -35.55
CA MET A 117 3.40 7.31 -36.70
C MET A 117 3.60 8.21 -37.94
N PRO A 118 4.78 8.16 -38.59
CA PRO A 118 4.94 8.81 -39.88
C PRO A 118 3.94 8.18 -40.86
N GLN A 119 3.06 9.01 -41.41
CA GLN A 119 2.30 8.69 -42.61
C GLN A 119 3.30 8.65 -43.79
N ASN A 120 4.10 7.58 -43.92
CA ASN A 120 4.88 7.33 -45.13
C ASN A 120 4.26 6.15 -45.90
N MET A 121 3.24 6.48 -46.70
CA MET A 121 3.14 5.92 -48.05
C MET A 121 3.98 6.79 -48.99
#